data_AF-A0A9W6SIZ1-F1
#
_entry.id   AF-A0A9W6SIZ1-F1
#
_cell.length_a   1.000
_cell.length_b   1.000
_cell.length_c   1.000
_cell.angle_alpha   90.00
_cell.angle_beta   90.00
_cell.angle_gamma   90.00
#
_symmetry.space_group_name_H-M   'P 1'
#
loop_
_entity.id
_entity.type
_entity.pdbx_description
1 polymer ?
#
loop_
_entity_poly.entity_id
_entity_poly.type
_entity_poly.pdbx_seq_one_letter_code
_entity_poly.pdbx_strand_id
1 'polypeptide(L)'
;MAEKVSVDDLMELWRAGVVQLPSAGAQFALASVALHRTGRYDTMFATAEGPSPLAAAWTLLRDTAQDRVLNITAERCVKAGEAIAAIADAYAATDQLNAAELRKYAQDKTDILTGAHPGYKPPAVPDPPHSGDPHPEDGGENPHPEMGR
;
A
#
# COMPACT_ATOMS: atom_id res chain seq x y z
N MET A 1 3.65 -6.55 22.15
CA MET A 1 4.86 -6.22 21.37
C MET A 1 4.39 -5.80 20.00
N ALA A 2 4.64 -4.55 19.59
CA ALA A 2 4.30 -4.10 18.25
C ALA A 2 5.38 -4.61 17.29
N GLU A 3 4.98 -5.39 16.29
CA GLU A 3 5.84 -5.84 15.21
C GLU A 3 6.39 -4.62 14.46
N LYS A 4 7.72 -4.55 14.29
CA LYS A 4 8.35 -3.44 13.57
C LYS A 4 8.09 -3.63 12.09
N VAL A 5 7.26 -2.77 11.52
CA VAL A 5 7.04 -2.67 10.07
C VAL A 5 8.38 -2.43 9.38
N SER A 6 8.75 -3.28 8.43
CA SER A 6 9.99 -3.14 7.65
C SER A 6 9.80 -2.18 6.46
N VAL A 7 10.90 -1.69 5.89
CA VAL A 7 10.86 -0.84 4.70
C VAL A 7 10.30 -1.59 3.49
N ASP A 8 10.55 -2.90 3.42
CA ASP A 8 10.01 -3.76 2.36
C ASP A 8 8.49 -3.90 2.47
N ASP A 9 7.94 -4.01 3.69
CA ASP A 9 6.48 -4.02 3.92
C ASP A 9 5.80 -2.73 3.43
N LEU A 10 6.45 -1.58 3.63
CA LEU A 10 5.95 -0.29 3.16
C LEU A 10 5.99 -0.19 1.63
N MET A 11 7.04 -0.72 0.99
CA MET A 11 7.16 -0.74 -0.46
C MET A 11 6.15 -1.70 -1.11
N GLU A 12 5.87 -2.85 -0.48
CA GLU A 12 4.82 -3.77 -0.93
C GLU A 12 3.43 -3.14 -0.78
N LEU A 13 3.17 -2.46 0.33
CA LEU A 13 1.90 -1.76 0.56
C LEU A 13 1.68 -0.66 -0.49
N TRP A 14 2.71 0.13 -0.79
CA TRP A 14 2.66 1.16 -1.84
C TRP A 14 2.38 0.54 -3.22
N ARG A 15 3.07 -0.56 -3.57
CA ARG A 15 2.83 -1.27 -4.85
C ARG A 15 1.42 -1.84 -4.94
N ALA A 16 0.90 -2.39 -3.85
CA ALA A 16 -0.46 -2.89 -3.78
C ALA A 16 -1.47 -1.75 -4.04
N GLY A 17 -1.28 -0.60 -3.37
CA GLY A 17 -2.14 0.59 -3.50
C GLY A 17 -2.10 1.24 -4.88
N VAL A 18 -0.90 1.49 -5.42
CA VAL A 18 -0.71 2.27 -6.65
C VAL A 18 -0.89 1.46 -7.93
N VAL A 19 -0.57 0.16 -7.90
CA VAL A 19 -0.52 -0.65 -9.13
C VAL A 19 -1.58 -1.75 -9.12
N GLN A 20 -1.63 -2.56 -8.06
CA GLN A 20 -2.44 -3.78 -8.06
C GLN A 20 -3.93 -3.48 -7.91
N LEU A 21 -4.31 -2.57 -6.99
CA LEU A 21 -5.72 -2.21 -6.78
C LEU A 21 -6.36 -1.55 -8.01
N PRO A 22 -5.76 -0.53 -8.66
CA PRO A 22 -6.34 0.05 -9.88
C PRO A 22 -6.44 -0.98 -11.02
N SER A 23 -5.43 -1.84 -11.17
CA SER A 23 -5.46 -2.92 -12.16
C SER A 23 -6.62 -3.90 -11.89
N ALA A 24 -6.83 -4.30 -10.64
CA ALA A 24 -7.96 -5.15 -10.27
C ALA A 24 -9.31 -4.48 -10.55
N GLY A 25 -9.46 -3.20 -10.20
CA GLY A 25 -10.65 -2.41 -10.51
C GLY A 25 -10.95 -2.35 -12.01
N ALA A 26 -9.92 -2.16 -12.83
CA ALA A 26 -10.06 -2.18 -14.29
C ALA A 26 -10.53 -3.55 -14.82
N GLN A 27 -10.05 -4.66 -14.25
CA GLN A 27 -10.50 -6.00 -14.63
C GLN A 27 -11.99 -6.22 -14.29
N PHE A 28 -12.46 -5.75 -13.12
CA PHE A 28 -13.88 -5.82 -12.77
C PHE A 28 -14.75 -4.98 -13.70
N ALA A 29 -14.28 -3.80 -14.12
CA ALA A 29 -14.97 -2.97 -15.10
C ALA A 29 -15.06 -3.68 -16.47
N LEU A 30 -13.96 -4.28 -16.94
CA LEU A 30 -13.93 -5.05 -18.19
C LEU A 30 -14.88 -6.26 -18.14
N ALA A 31 -14.89 -6.99 -17.02
CA ALA A 31 -15.81 -8.11 -16.81
C ALA A 31 -17.27 -7.66 -16.84
N SER A 32 -17.59 -6.54 -16.19
CA SER A 32 -18.95 -5.95 -16.23
C SER A 32 -19.37 -5.59 -17.66
N VAL A 33 -18.49 -4.94 -18.43
CA VAL A 33 -18.76 -4.61 -19.83
C VAL A 33 -18.97 -5.87 -20.68
N ALA A 34 -18.18 -6.92 -20.46
CA ALA A 34 -18.33 -8.19 -21.17
C ALA A 34 -19.69 -8.85 -20.87
N LEU A 35 -20.09 -8.88 -19.60
CA LEU A 35 -21.41 -9.38 -19.18
C LEU A 35 -22.55 -8.54 -19.73
N HIS A 36 -22.43 -7.21 -19.73
CA HIS A 36 -23.46 -6.35 -20.31
C HIS A 36 -23.62 -6.59 -21.83
N ARG A 37 -22.50 -6.85 -22.53
CA ARG A 37 -22.52 -7.14 -23.97
C ARG A 37 -23.20 -8.44 -24.32
N THR A 38 -23.33 -9.41 -23.41
CA THR A 38 -24.07 -10.65 -23.71
C THR A 38 -25.54 -10.38 -23.98
N GLY A 39 -26.10 -9.30 -23.42
CA GLY A 39 -27.46 -8.86 -23.75
C GLY A 39 -27.66 -8.51 -25.23
N ARG A 40 -26.59 -8.26 -26.00
CA ARG A 40 -26.70 -8.06 -27.47
C ARG A 40 -27.13 -9.32 -28.21
N TYR A 41 -26.84 -10.50 -27.65
CA TYR A 41 -27.27 -11.78 -28.21
C TYR A 41 -28.76 -12.04 -28.01
N ASP A 42 -29.46 -11.20 -27.25
CA ASP A 42 -30.91 -11.30 -27.06
C ASP A 42 -31.67 -11.24 -28.38
N THR A 43 -31.17 -10.42 -29.32
CA THR A 43 -31.70 -10.32 -30.70
C THR A 43 -31.55 -11.62 -31.50
N MET A 44 -30.58 -12.48 -31.18
CA MET A 44 -30.41 -13.79 -31.84
C MET A 44 -31.48 -14.80 -31.39
N PHE A 45 -32.14 -14.55 -30.26
CA PHE A 45 -33.26 -15.37 -29.80
C PHE A 45 -34.61 -14.87 -30.31
N ALA A 46 -34.68 -13.63 -30.80
CA ALA A 46 -35.89 -13.07 -31.42
C ALA A 46 -36.24 -13.77 -32.75
N THR A 47 -35.31 -14.47 -33.41
CA THR A 47 -35.58 -15.16 -34.68
C THR A 47 -36.29 -16.51 -34.53
N ALA A 48 -36.53 -16.98 -33.31
CA ALA A 48 -37.28 -18.22 -33.04
C ALA A 48 -38.81 -18.01 -33.03
N GLU A 49 -39.31 -17.04 -33.81
CA GLU A 49 -40.73 -16.70 -33.88
C GLU A 49 -41.53 -17.79 -34.61
N GLY A 50 -42.41 -18.44 -33.85
CA GLY A 50 -43.39 -19.41 -34.32
C GLY A 50 -44.25 -19.90 -33.16
N PRO A 51 -45.52 -20.33 -33.40
CA PRO A 51 -46.40 -20.84 -32.35
C PRO A 51 -45.90 -22.20 -31.86
N SER A 52 -44.96 -22.18 -30.91
CA SER A 52 -44.47 -23.35 -30.20
C SER A 52 -44.70 -23.16 -28.71
N PRO A 53 -45.26 -24.15 -28.01
CA PRO A 53 -45.33 -24.16 -26.54
C PRO A 53 -43.96 -23.98 -25.88
N LEU A 54 -42.89 -24.37 -26.59
CA LEU A 54 -41.51 -24.23 -26.11
C LEU A 54 -41.02 -22.77 -26.15
N ALA A 55 -41.57 -21.92 -27.03
CA ALA A 55 -41.11 -20.55 -27.22
C ALA A 55 -41.30 -19.73 -25.94
N ALA A 56 -42.46 -19.85 -25.28
CA ALA A 56 -42.73 -19.14 -24.03
C ALA A 56 -41.79 -19.59 -22.89
N ALA A 57 -41.55 -20.89 -22.75
CA ALA A 57 -40.64 -21.43 -21.75
C ALA A 57 -39.18 -21.01 -22.01
N TRP A 58 -38.76 -20.99 -23.27
CA TRP A 58 -37.43 -20.54 -23.68
C TRP A 58 -37.23 -19.05 -23.41
N THR A 59 -38.19 -18.21 -23.79
CA THR A 59 -38.19 -16.77 -23.49
C THR A 59 -38.08 -16.52 -21.99
N LEU A 60 -38.88 -17.21 -21.18
CA LEU A 60 -38.82 -17.07 -19.72
C LEU A 60 -37.45 -17.45 -19.14
N LEU A 61 -36.86 -18.55 -19.60
CA LEU A 61 -35.54 -18.99 -19.16
C LEU A 61 -34.47 -17.95 -19.52
N ARG A 62 -34.50 -17.45 -20.75
CA ARG A 62 -33.59 -16.42 -21.25
C ARG A 62 -33.71 -15.14 -20.43
N ASP A 63 -34.92 -14.61 -20.25
CA ASP A 63 -35.17 -13.38 -19.49
C ASP A 63 -34.71 -13.55 -18.04
N THR A 64 -34.99 -14.71 -17.44
CA THR A 64 -34.51 -15.04 -16.09
C THR A 64 -32.99 -15.06 -16.01
N ALA A 65 -32.30 -15.69 -16.97
CA ALA A 65 -30.84 -15.73 -16.99
C ALA A 65 -30.24 -14.32 -17.18
N GLN A 66 -30.77 -13.54 -18.12
CA GLN A 66 -30.31 -12.19 -18.39
C GLN A 66 -30.52 -11.26 -17.18
N ASP A 67 -31.73 -11.23 -16.63
CA ASP A 67 -32.10 -10.29 -15.57
C ASP A 67 -31.58 -10.70 -14.20
N ARG A 68 -31.74 -11.98 -13.83
CA ARG A 68 -31.42 -12.44 -12.47
C ARG A 68 -29.98 -12.85 -12.30
N VAL A 69 -29.29 -13.23 -13.38
CA VAL A 69 -27.91 -13.70 -13.29
C VAL A 69 -26.97 -12.67 -13.89
N LEU A 70 -27.10 -12.36 -15.18
CA LEU A 70 -26.10 -11.58 -15.89
C LEU A 70 -26.12 -10.10 -15.47
N ASN A 71 -27.30 -9.48 -15.44
CA ASN A 71 -27.44 -8.06 -15.06
C ASN A 71 -27.04 -7.83 -13.59
N ILE A 72 -27.50 -8.69 -12.67
CA ILE A 72 -27.11 -8.61 -11.25
C ILE A 72 -25.60 -8.82 -11.07
N THR A 73 -24.99 -9.77 -11.81
CA THR A 73 -23.54 -10.00 -11.73
C THR A 73 -22.77 -8.81 -12.26
N ALA A 74 -23.19 -8.22 -13.40
CA ALA A 74 -22.57 -7.02 -13.95
C ALA A 74 -22.64 -5.85 -12.96
N GLU A 75 -23.79 -5.61 -12.33
CA GLU A 75 -23.96 -4.58 -11.30
C GLU A 75 -23.01 -4.82 -10.11
N ARG A 76 -22.90 -6.07 -9.64
CA ARG A 76 -21.97 -6.42 -8.55
C ARG A 76 -20.51 -6.20 -8.93
N CYS A 77 -20.12 -6.50 -10.18
CA CYS A 77 -18.78 -6.21 -10.68
C CYS A 77 -18.50 -4.70 -10.71
N VAL A 78 -19.48 -3.86 -11.09
CA VAL A 78 -19.34 -2.40 -11.02
C VAL A 78 -19.10 -1.95 -9.58
N LYS A 79 -19.97 -2.38 -8.64
CA LYS A 79 -19.84 -2.02 -7.22
C LYS A 79 -18.51 -2.48 -6.62
N ALA A 80 -18.03 -3.66 -6.99
CA ALA A 80 -16.73 -4.16 -6.57
C ALA A 80 -15.59 -3.28 -7.12
N GLY A 81 -15.65 -2.89 -8.39
CA GLY A 81 -14.69 -1.97 -9.00
C GLY A 81 -14.68 -0.60 -8.32
N GLU A 82 -15.86 -0.03 -8.04
CA GLU A 82 -16.01 1.24 -7.31
C GLU A 82 -15.41 1.17 -5.91
N ALA A 83 -15.67 0.08 -5.17
CA ALA A 83 -15.11 -0.12 -3.84
C ALA A 83 -13.57 -0.22 -3.87
N ILE A 84 -13.01 -0.95 -4.85
CA ILE A 84 -11.56 -1.05 -5.03
C ILE A 84 -10.95 0.32 -5.35
N ALA A 85 -11.59 1.10 -6.23
CA ALA A 85 -11.14 2.45 -6.56
C ALA A 85 -11.16 3.38 -5.33
N ALA A 86 -12.24 3.35 -4.55
CA ALA A 86 -12.34 4.15 -3.32
C ALA A 86 -11.27 3.76 -2.28
N ILE A 87 -10.94 2.47 -2.16
CA ILE A 87 -9.83 2.01 -1.30
C ILE A 87 -8.51 2.55 -1.84
N ALA A 88 -8.25 2.44 -3.14
CA ALA A 88 -7.02 2.96 -3.75
C ALA A 88 -6.85 4.47 -3.53
N ASP A 89 -7.94 5.26 -3.67
CA ASP A 89 -7.94 6.70 -3.40
C ASP A 89 -7.65 7.00 -1.93
N ALA A 90 -8.22 6.22 -1.00
CA ALA A 90 -7.95 6.37 0.43
C ALA A 90 -6.47 6.09 0.77
N TYR A 91 -5.90 5.03 0.19
CA TYR A 91 -4.47 4.73 0.33
C TYR A 91 -3.60 5.87 -0.24
N ALA A 92 -3.92 6.38 -1.43
CA ALA A 92 -3.20 7.50 -2.02
C ALA A 92 -3.25 8.78 -1.17
N ALA A 93 -4.40 9.08 -0.56
CA ALA A 93 -4.54 10.22 0.34
C ALA A 93 -3.71 10.05 1.62
N THR A 94 -3.74 8.87 2.23
CA THR A 94 -2.91 8.54 3.40
C THR A 94 -1.42 8.63 3.06
N ASP A 95 -0.99 8.14 1.90
CA ASP A 95 0.40 8.21 1.45
C ASP A 95 0.86 9.65 1.24
N GLN A 96 0.01 10.55 0.71
CA GLN A 96 0.35 11.96 0.58
C GLN A 96 0.57 12.63 1.95
N LEU A 97 -0.27 12.29 2.94
CA LEU A 97 -0.11 12.79 4.32
C LEU A 97 1.18 12.25 4.95
N ASN A 98 1.42 10.94 4.84
CA ASN A 98 2.63 10.30 5.35
C ASN A 98 3.90 10.85 4.69
N ALA A 99 3.87 11.09 3.37
CA ALA A 99 4.99 11.69 2.64
C ALA A 99 5.25 13.14 3.08
N ALA A 100 4.21 13.90 3.40
CA ALA A 100 4.34 15.25 3.95
C ALA A 100 4.95 15.23 5.36
N GLU A 101 4.54 14.29 6.21
CA GLU A 101 5.13 14.12 7.55
C GLU A 101 6.59 13.66 7.50
N LEU A 102 6.93 12.71 6.62
CA LEU A 102 8.31 12.29 6.41
C LEU A 102 9.18 13.45 5.92
N ARG A 103 8.67 14.32 5.04
CA ARG A 103 9.38 15.53 4.61
C ARG A 103 9.60 16.50 5.76
N LYS A 104 8.60 16.74 6.62
CA LYS A 104 8.76 17.57 7.83
C LYS A 104 9.86 17.01 8.74
N TYR A 105 9.80 15.72 9.03
CA TYR A 105 10.78 15.06 9.88
C TYR A 105 12.20 15.08 9.28
N ALA A 106 12.32 14.88 7.97
CA ALA A 106 13.58 15.01 7.27
C ALA A 106 14.11 16.45 7.35
N GLN A 107 13.26 17.45 7.17
CA GLN A 107 13.62 18.86 7.27
C GLN A 107 14.06 19.22 8.70
N ASP A 108 13.30 18.85 9.72
CA ASP A 108 13.66 19.03 11.13
C ASP A 108 15.02 18.38 11.47
N LYS A 109 15.28 17.16 10.98
CA LYS A 109 16.58 16.51 11.18
C LYS A 109 17.71 17.14 10.39
N THR A 110 17.42 17.66 9.19
CA THR A 110 18.41 18.39 8.40
C THR A 110 18.76 19.70 9.09
N ASP A 111 17.80 20.38 9.71
CA ASP A 111 18.00 21.58 10.51
C ASP A 111 18.81 21.31 11.79
N ILE A 112 18.62 20.14 12.42
CA ILE A 112 19.45 19.68 13.54
C ILE A 112 20.90 19.41 13.08
N LEU A 113 21.09 18.71 11.95
CA LEU A 113 22.42 18.33 11.46
C LEU A 113 23.20 19.49 10.84
N THR A 114 22.51 20.48 10.26
CA THR A 114 23.12 21.69 9.68
C THR A 114 23.33 22.80 10.72
N GLY A 115 22.91 22.59 11.98
CA GLY A 115 23.10 23.56 13.06
C GLY A 115 22.19 24.79 12.97
N ALA A 116 21.13 24.74 12.15
CA ALA A 116 20.16 25.84 12.03
C ALA A 116 19.24 25.97 13.27
N HIS A 117 19.27 24.99 14.18
CA HIS A 117 18.49 25.03 15.41
C HIS A 117 19.13 25.99 16.44
N PRO A 118 18.45 27.08 16.86
CA PRO A 118 19.00 28.03 17.83
C PRO A 118 19.24 27.32 19.17
N GLY A 119 20.51 27.11 19.52
CA GLY A 119 20.95 26.44 20.75
C GLY A 119 21.57 25.06 20.57
N TYR A 120 21.52 24.45 19.37
CA TYR A 120 22.22 23.19 19.11
C TYR A 120 23.66 23.47 18.70
N LYS A 121 24.62 23.10 19.57
CA LYS A 121 26.02 22.92 19.17
C LYS A 121 26.23 21.44 18.86
N PRO A 122 26.66 21.06 17.64
CA PRO A 122 27.08 19.70 17.37
C PRO A 122 28.10 19.25 18.42
N PRO A 123 28.09 17.96 18.84
CA PRO A 123 29.16 17.44 19.68
C PRO A 123 30.49 17.74 18.99
N ALA A 124 31.38 18.47 19.67
CA ALA A 124 32.71 18.67 19.16
C ALA A 124 33.36 17.29 19.03
N VAL A 125 33.75 16.91 17.82
CA VAL A 125 34.60 15.74 17.63
C VAL A 125 35.89 16.06 18.39
N PRO A 126 36.26 15.30 19.44
CA PRO A 126 37.53 15.48 20.10
C PRO A 126 38.63 15.39 19.05
N ASP A 127 39.66 16.23 19.14
CA ASP A 127 40.80 16.12 18.24
C ASP A 127 41.33 14.68 18.29
N PRO A 128 41.63 14.07 17.13
CA PRO A 128 42.12 12.70 17.09
C PRO A 128 43.38 12.62 17.96
N PRO A 129 43.50 11.59 18.81
CA PRO A 129 44.60 11.48 19.75
C PRO A 129 45.94 11.64 19.01
N HIS A 130 46.78 12.52 19.52
CA HIS A 130 48.11 12.75 18.97
C HIS A 130 49.07 11.72 19.54
N SER A 131 50.13 11.40 18.80
CA SER A 131 51.13 10.40 19.22
C SER A 131 51.89 10.78 20.51
N GLY A 132 51.70 12.00 21.03
CA GLY A 132 52.25 12.46 22.30
C GLY A 132 51.24 12.46 23.46
N ASP A 133 49.99 12.03 23.23
CA ASP A 133 49.00 11.95 24.30
C ASP A 133 49.36 10.78 25.23
N PRO A 134 49.41 11.00 26.56
CA PRO A 134 49.77 9.96 27.51
C PRO A 134 48.76 8.82 27.44
N HIS A 135 49.26 7.58 27.27
CA HIS A 135 48.40 6.40 27.29
C HIS A 135 47.82 6.25 28.72
N PRO A 136 46.51 6.00 28.88
CA PRO A 136 45.87 5.93 30.20
C PRO A 136 46.45 4.85 31.13
N GLU A 137 47.27 3.94 30.61
CA GLU A 137 47.83 2.81 31.33
C GLU A 137 49.19 3.11 32.00
N ASP A 138 49.84 4.24 31.69
CA ASP A 138 51.16 4.57 32.27
C ASP A 138 51.10 5.19 33.68
N GLY A 139 49.90 5.46 34.22
CA GLY A 139 49.72 6.07 35.54
C GLY A 139 49.40 5.11 36.69
N GLY A 140 49.36 3.80 36.44
CA GLY A 140 48.95 2.80 37.42
C GLY A 140 50.12 2.25 38.23
N GLU A 141 50.67 3.02 39.17
CA GLU A 141 51.45 2.46 40.28
C GLU A 141 50.53 1.49 41.06
N ASN A 142 50.65 0.19 40.80
CA ASN A 142 50.02 -0.85 41.61
C ASN A 142 50.76 -0.90 42.96
N PRO A 143 50.14 -0.53 44.10
CA PRO A 143 50.74 -0.77 45.39
C PRO A 143 50.71 -2.27 45.67
N HIS A 144 51.88 -2.90 45.64
CA HIS A 144 52.06 -4.27 46.13
C HIS A 144 51.69 -4.31 47.63
N PRO A 145 50.70 -5.11 48.07
CA PRO A 145 50.45 -5.28 49.49
C PRO A 145 51.51 -6.19 50.09
N GLU A 146 52.34 -5.64 51.00
CA GLU A 146 53.21 -6.43 51.86
C GLU A 146 52.35 -7.33 52.76
N MET A 147 52.44 -8.65 52.57
CA MET A 147 51.85 -9.63 53.48
C MET A 147 52.75 -9.75 54.72
N GLY A 148 52.34 -9.10 55.81
CA GLY A 148 52.92 -9.26 57.14
C GLY A 148 52.54 -10.58 57.80
N ARG A 149 53.48 -11.16 58.55
CA ARG A 149 53.40 -12.41 59.32
C ARG A 149 52.70 -12.25 60.65
#